data_AF-F4T8Y5-F1
#
_entry.id   AF-F4T8Y5-F1
#
_cell.length_a   1.000
_cell.length_b   1.000
_cell.length_c   1.000
_cell.angle_alpha   90.00
_cell.angle_beta   90.00
_cell.angle_gamma   90.00
#
_symmetry.space_group_name_H-M   'P 1'
#
loop_
_entity.id
_entity.type
_entity.pdbx_description
1 polymer ?
#
loop_
_entity_poly.entity_id
_entity_poly.type
_entity_poly.pdbx_seq_one_letter_code
_entity_poly.pdbx_strand_id
1 'polypeptide(L)'
;MQLDILGLWIGRSRVVSQPISGVYFSWDTDGLGYDQGVWQGPYDPDSGYMYLSDETYRVILKAKIAINNWDGRNDSLPAILDTATAGSGLRMQIVDNQDMTISVWVFPDTDISDVSRELIAAIKQGYLTVKAAGVWAGGIETPSVETPSEGSKFLVLIWITNLSVVLM
;
A
#
# COMPACT_ATOMS: atom_id res chain seq x y z
N MET A 1 0.35 20.60 12.57
CA MET A 1 1.49 21.54 12.67
C MET A 1 2.81 20.82 12.98
N GLN A 2 2.98 20.17 14.14
CA GLN A 2 4.27 19.54 14.48
C GLN A 2 4.63 18.35 13.58
N LEU A 3 3.65 17.48 13.28
CA LEU A 3 3.88 16.30 12.43
C LEU A 3 4.23 16.67 10.98
N ASP A 4 3.70 17.78 10.47
CA ASP A 4 3.95 18.23 9.09
C ASP A 4 5.40 18.69 8.91
N ILE A 5 5.92 19.39 9.92
CA ILE A 5 7.34 19.74 9.98
C ILE A 5 8.16 18.46 10.00
N LEU A 6 7.91 17.54 10.95
CA LEU A 6 8.65 16.26 11.01
C LEU A 6 8.60 15.50 9.69
N GLY A 7 7.45 15.47 9.02
CA GLY A 7 7.29 14.87 7.71
C GLY A 7 8.20 15.43 6.64
N LEU A 8 8.40 16.76 6.61
CA LEU A 8 9.35 17.40 5.70
C LEU A 8 10.78 16.92 5.95
N TRP A 9 11.20 16.79 7.22
CA TRP A 9 12.53 16.31 7.58
C TRP A 9 12.72 14.80 7.28
N ILE A 10 11.66 14.00 7.45
CA ILE A 10 11.67 12.55 7.19
C ILE A 10 11.51 12.24 5.69
N GLY A 11 11.06 13.21 4.89
CA GLY A 11 10.84 13.07 3.45
C GLY A 11 9.51 12.43 3.08
N ARG A 12 8.46 12.62 3.90
CA ARG A 12 7.10 12.10 3.63
C ARG A 12 6.03 13.17 3.85
N SER A 13 5.30 13.47 2.78
CA SER A 13 4.12 14.35 2.82
C SER A 13 2.92 13.64 3.45
N ARG A 14 2.01 14.42 4.03
CA ARG A 14 0.70 13.97 4.49
C ARG A 14 -0.32 13.84 3.35
N VAL A 15 -0.04 14.48 2.22
CA VAL A 15 -0.94 14.49 1.06
C VAL A 15 -0.65 13.28 0.21
N VAL A 16 -1.64 12.41 0.05
CA VAL A 16 -1.55 11.20 -0.78
C VAL A 16 -2.45 11.36 -2.00
N SER A 17 -1.94 11.03 -3.18
CA SER A 17 -2.76 10.94 -4.39
C SER A 17 -3.43 9.57 -4.44
N GLN A 18 -4.73 9.52 -4.63
CA GLN A 18 -5.47 8.28 -4.80
C GLN A 18 -6.27 8.34 -6.12
N PRO A 19 -6.25 7.28 -6.96
CA PRO A 19 -7.11 7.22 -8.13
C PRO A 19 -8.57 7.44 -7.74
N ILE A 20 -9.27 8.25 -8.52
CA ILE A 20 -10.71 8.48 -8.30
C ILE A 20 -11.45 7.24 -8.79
N SER A 21 -12.12 6.55 -7.89
CA SER A 21 -12.94 5.38 -8.18
C SER A 21 -14.38 5.64 -7.79
N GLY A 22 -15.35 5.18 -8.59
CA GLY A 22 -16.76 5.27 -8.25
C GLY A 22 -17.42 6.62 -8.57
N VAL A 23 -16.80 7.44 -9.41
CA VAL A 23 -17.34 8.74 -9.85
C VAL A 23 -17.68 8.74 -11.34
N TYR A 24 -16.79 8.19 -12.16
CA TYR A 24 -16.96 8.11 -13.61
C TYR A 24 -17.60 6.80 -14.04
N PHE A 25 -18.16 6.82 -15.25
CA PHE A 25 -18.75 5.66 -15.91
C PHE A 25 -17.81 4.43 -15.84
N SER A 26 -18.38 3.31 -15.42
CA SER A 26 -17.67 2.04 -15.32
C SER A 26 -18.61 0.89 -15.67
N TRP A 27 -18.12 -0.05 -16.46
CA TRP A 27 -18.85 -1.29 -16.73
C TRP A 27 -19.01 -2.10 -15.44
N ASP A 28 -20.15 -2.78 -15.32
CA ASP A 28 -20.47 -3.69 -14.22
C ASP A 28 -20.39 -3.05 -12.82
N THR A 29 -20.52 -1.72 -12.72
CA THR A 29 -20.55 -0.99 -11.44
C THR A 29 -21.94 -0.41 -11.21
N ASP A 30 -22.59 -0.85 -10.13
CA ASP A 30 -23.92 -0.38 -9.76
C ASP A 30 -23.95 1.15 -9.58
N GLY A 31 -24.90 1.82 -10.22
CA GLY A 31 -25.05 3.28 -10.21
C GLY A 31 -24.11 4.07 -11.13
N LEU A 32 -23.17 3.42 -11.83
CA LEU A 32 -22.22 4.06 -12.76
C LEU A 32 -22.24 3.44 -14.17
N GLY A 33 -23.24 2.60 -14.44
CA GLY A 33 -23.41 1.88 -15.70
C GLY A 33 -23.96 2.75 -16.83
N TYR A 34 -24.38 2.07 -17.90
CA TYR A 34 -24.90 2.72 -19.10
C TYR A 34 -26.12 3.58 -18.77
N ASP A 35 -26.14 4.82 -19.28
CA ASP A 35 -27.14 5.86 -18.97
C ASP A 35 -27.24 6.25 -17.47
N GLN A 36 -26.31 5.83 -16.62
CA GLN A 36 -26.26 6.15 -15.18
C GLN A 36 -24.98 6.92 -14.80
N GLY A 37 -23.84 6.54 -15.37
CA GLY A 37 -22.53 7.14 -15.08
C GLY A 37 -22.23 8.42 -15.87
N VAL A 38 -21.40 9.28 -15.30
CA VAL A 38 -20.83 10.45 -15.99
C VAL A 38 -19.58 10.03 -16.74
N TRP A 39 -19.52 10.30 -18.05
CA TRP A 39 -18.32 10.06 -18.85
C TRP A 39 -17.19 10.98 -18.41
N GLN A 40 -16.01 10.42 -18.20
CA GLN A 40 -14.82 11.20 -17.89
C GLN A 40 -14.39 12.02 -19.13
N GLY A 41 -14.33 13.34 -18.98
CA GLY A 41 -13.87 14.26 -20.00
C GLY A 41 -12.34 14.34 -20.12
N PRO A 42 -11.80 14.91 -21.22
CA PRO A 42 -10.35 15.02 -21.43
C PRO A 42 -9.57 15.84 -20.40
N TYR A 43 -10.28 16.67 -19.61
CA TYR A 43 -9.69 17.54 -18.57
C TYR A 43 -10.15 17.16 -17.17
N ASP A 44 -10.90 16.07 -17.04
CA ASP A 44 -11.38 15.59 -15.75
C ASP A 44 -10.27 14.82 -15.02
N PRO A 45 -10.10 15.04 -13.71
CA PRO A 45 -8.97 14.47 -12.97
C PRO A 45 -9.07 12.95 -12.82
N ASP A 46 -7.97 12.25 -13.09
CA ASP A 46 -7.85 10.79 -12.87
C ASP A 46 -7.61 10.42 -11.40
N SER A 47 -7.17 11.37 -10.58
CA SER A 47 -6.81 11.16 -9.17
C SER A 47 -7.17 12.34 -8.29
N GLY A 48 -7.51 12.04 -7.05
CA GLY A 48 -7.80 13.01 -6.00
C GLY A 48 -6.67 13.04 -4.98
N TYR A 49 -6.52 14.18 -4.32
CA TYR A 49 -5.60 14.29 -3.19
C TYR A 49 -6.38 14.16 -1.88
N MET A 50 -5.90 13.30 -0.99
CA MET A 50 -6.42 13.17 0.36
C MET A 50 -5.38 13.59 1.40
N TYR A 51 -5.86 14.12 2.51
CA TYR A 51 -5.04 14.43 3.68
C TYR A 51 -5.15 13.29 4.68
N LEU A 52 -4.02 12.69 5.05
CA LEU A 52 -3.98 11.66 6.08
C LEU A 52 -4.31 12.24 7.46
N SER A 53 -5.09 11.50 8.24
CA SER A 53 -5.30 11.78 9.66
C SER A 53 -3.97 11.71 10.44
N ASP A 54 -3.90 12.43 11.56
CA ASP A 54 -2.68 12.49 12.39
C ASP A 54 -2.24 11.09 12.88
N GLU A 55 -3.18 10.18 13.10
CA GLU A 55 -2.91 8.81 13.52
C GLU A 55 -2.27 7.98 12.41
N THR A 56 -2.91 7.92 11.23
CA THR A 56 -2.36 7.24 10.05
C THR A 56 -0.99 7.82 9.68
N TYR A 57 -0.88 9.15 9.69
CA TYR A 57 0.35 9.84 9.31
C TYR A 57 1.50 9.52 10.26
N ARG A 58 1.23 9.40 11.57
CA ARG A 58 2.24 9.00 12.56
C ARG A 58 2.76 7.59 12.32
N VAL A 59 1.89 6.64 11.96
CA VAL A 59 2.31 5.26 11.61
C VAL A 59 3.25 5.30 10.41
N ILE A 60 2.90 6.05 9.36
CA ILE A 60 3.74 6.16 8.15
C ILE A 60 5.10 6.77 8.46
N LEU A 61 5.15 7.82 9.29
CA LEU A 61 6.41 8.45 9.67
C LEU A 61 7.28 7.50 10.51
N LYS A 62 6.70 6.77 11.47
CA LYS A 62 7.41 5.75 12.26
C LYS A 62 7.99 4.66 11.37
N ALA A 63 7.17 4.11 10.47
CA ALA A 63 7.59 3.09 9.52
C ALA A 63 8.73 3.60 8.63
N LYS A 64 8.66 4.85 8.13
CA LYS A 64 9.73 5.43 7.31
C LYS A 64 11.05 5.58 8.08
N ILE A 65 11.00 6.02 9.34
CA ILE A 65 12.19 6.12 10.19
C ILE A 65 12.80 4.72 10.43
N ALA A 66 11.96 3.76 10.79
CA ALA A 66 12.34 2.36 10.98
C ALA A 66 13.05 1.78 9.76
N ILE A 67 12.46 1.96 8.57
CA ILE A 67 13.04 1.54 7.28
C ILE A 67 14.38 2.22 7.01
N ASN A 68 14.48 3.53 7.27
CA ASN A 68 15.72 4.27 7.01
C ASN A 68 16.85 3.90 7.99
N ASN A 69 16.51 3.46 9.20
CA ASN A 69 17.47 3.01 10.21
C ASN A 69 17.83 1.51 10.08
N TRP A 70 17.23 0.81 9.12
CA TRP A 70 17.47 -0.61 8.94
C TRP A 70 18.90 -0.88 8.48
N ASP A 71 19.49 -1.91 9.07
CA ASP A 71 20.88 -2.31 8.90
C ASP A 71 21.09 -3.28 7.73
N GLY A 72 20.05 -3.61 6.95
CA GLY A 72 20.14 -4.48 5.79
C GLY A 72 20.10 -5.98 6.10
N ARG A 73 19.91 -6.37 7.36
CA ARG A 73 19.82 -7.79 7.77
C ARG A 73 18.36 -8.25 7.71
N ASN A 74 18.11 -9.42 7.12
CA ASN A 74 16.74 -9.93 6.98
C ASN A 74 16.09 -10.21 8.35
N ASP A 75 16.85 -10.76 9.32
CA ASP A 75 16.33 -11.16 10.63
C ASP A 75 15.91 -9.98 11.53
N SER A 76 16.50 -8.79 11.35
CA SER A 76 16.23 -7.61 12.20
C SER A 76 14.98 -6.83 11.75
N LEU A 77 14.60 -6.98 10.48
CA LEU A 77 13.62 -6.13 9.84
C LEU A 77 12.17 -6.40 10.28
N PRO A 78 11.68 -7.65 10.40
CA PRO A 78 10.31 -7.91 10.84
C PRO A 78 9.98 -7.23 12.18
N ALA A 79 10.88 -7.34 13.17
CA ALA A 79 10.69 -6.71 14.47
C ALA A 79 10.63 -5.17 14.39
N ILE A 80 11.45 -4.56 13.53
CA ILE A 80 11.48 -3.11 13.32
C ILE A 80 10.20 -2.63 12.62
N LEU A 81 9.67 -3.39 11.67
CA LEU A 81 8.42 -3.06 10.98
C LEU A 81 7.20 -3.30 11.87
N ASP A 82 7.15 -4.42 12.58
CA ASP A 82 6.06 -4.73 13.52
C ASP A 82 5.96 -3.67 14.64
N THR A 83 7.09 -3.19 15.15
CA THR A 83 7.08 -2.10 16.15
C THR A 83 6.63 -0.76 15.56
N ALA A 84 6.86 -0.53 14.28
CA ALA A 84 6.45 0.71 13.61
C ALA A 84 4.97 0.71 13.18
N THR A 85 4.43 -0.45 12.83
CA THR A 85 3.01 -0.67 12.48
C THR A 85 2.16 -1.15 13.65
N ALA A 86 2.75 -1.31 14.84
CA ALA A 86 2.03 -1.69 16.04
C ALA A 86 0.81 -0.77 16.28
N GLY A 87 -0.36 -1.38 16.40
CA GLY A 87 -1.63 -0.67 16.62
C GLY A 87 -2.29 -0.14 15.35
N SER A 88 -1.70 -0.32 14.16
CA SER A 88 -2.33 0.06 12.88
C SER A 88 -3.22 -1.02 12.28
N GLY A 89 -3.35 -2.17 12.94
CA GLY A 89 -4.05 -3.34 12.42
C GLY A 89 -3.34 -4.00 11.23
N LEU A 90 -2.06 -3.67 10.99
CA LEU A 90 -1.25 -4.20 9.91
C LEU A 90 0.10 -4.70 10.43
N ARG A 91 0.56 -5.80 9.86
CA ARG A 91 1.93 -6.30 9.95
C ARG A 91 2.58 -6.28 8.59
N MET A 92 3.88 -6.03 8.56
CA MET A 92 4.64 -5.96 7.31
C MET A 92 5.81 -6.93 7.36
N GLN A 93 6.03 -7.64 6.27
CA GLN A 93 7.15 -8.53 6.10
C GLN A 93 7.85 -8.22 4.78
N ILE A 94 9.18 -8.31 4.76
CA ILE A 94 9.93 -8.23 3.51
C ILE A 94 10.49 -9.60 3.19
N VAL A 95 10.39 -9.97 1.93
CA VAL A 95 10.99 -11.17 1.37
C VAL A 95 12.08 -10.73 0.40
N ASP A 96 13.31 -11.18 0.65
CA ASP A 96 14.41 -11.04 -0.29
C ASP A 96 14.29 -12.13 -1.36
N ASN A 97 14.18 -11.72 -2.62
CA ASN A 97 14.01 -12.63 -3.75
C ASN A 97 15.35 -13.20 -4.24
N GLN A 98 16.48 -12.85 -3.62
CA GLN A 98 17.85 -13.29 -3.97
C GLN A 98 18.31 -12.94 -5.40
N ASP A 99 17.54 -12.13 -6.12
CA ASP A 99 17.80 -11.67 -7.48
C ASP A 99 18.08 -10.16 -7.52
N MET A 100 18.55 -9.60 -6.40
CA MET A 100 18.72 -8.16 -6.18
C MET A 100 17.38 -7.40 -6.19
N THR A 101 16.28 -8.09 -5.86
CA THR A 101 14.97 -7.47 -5.56
C THR A 101 14.41 -7.88 -4.20
N ILE A 102 13.58 -7.00 -3.62
CA ILE A 102 12.80 -7.29 -2.41
C ILE A 102 11.31 -7.13 -2.68
N SER A 103 10.51 -7.98 -2.05
CA SER A 103 9.04 -7.93 -2.04
C SER A 103 8.55 -7.54 -0.66
N VAL A 104 7.65 -6.55 -0.59
CA VAL A 104 7.03 -6.12 0.68
C VAL A 104 5.62 -6.70 0.75
N TRP A 105 5.35 -7.43 1.82
CA TRP A 105 4.07 -8.07 2.11
C TRP A 105 3.39 -7.32 3.24
N VAL A 106 2.11 -7.05 3.08
CA VAL A 106 1.29 -6.35 4.07
C VAL A 106 0.13 -7.25 4.48
N PHE A 107 0.03 -7.55 5.77
CA PHE A 107 -0.98 -8.43 6.35
C PHE A 107 -1.86 -7.67 7.33
N PRO A 108 -3.20 -7.78 7.25
CA PRO A 108 -4.07 -7.33 8.33
C PRO A 108 -3.93 -8.21 9.56
N ASP A 109 -4.15 -7.63 10.74
CA ASP A 109 -4.15 -8.39 12.01
C ASP A 109 -5.43 -9.20 12.20
N THR A 110 -6.59 -8.62 11.87
CA THR A 110 -7.91 -9.29 11.89
C THR A 110 -8.51 -9.37 10.50
N ASP A 111 -8.84 -8.22 9.92
CA ASP A 111 -9.48 -8.12 8.61
C ASP A 111 -9.00 -6.84 7.89
N ILE A 112 -9.00 -6.85 6.55
CA ILE A 112 -8.64 -5.67 5.76
C ILE A 112 -9.68 -4.55 5.90
N SER A 113 -10.93 -4.88 6.24
CA SER A 113 -12.01 -3.93 6.50
C SER A 113 -11.80 -3.10 7.78
N ASP A 114 -11.08 -3.65 8.77
CA ASP A 114 -10.72 -2.96 10.02
C ASP A 114 -9.54 -1.99 9.84
N VAL A 115 -8.81 -2.09 8.73
CA VAL A 115 -7.65 -1.25 8.44
C VAL A 115 -8.09 0.09 7.88
N SER A 116 -7.46 1.17 8.36
CA SER A 116 -7.68 2.51 7.83
C SER A 116 -7.49 2.55 6.31
N ARG A 117 -8.55 2.96 5.58
CA ARG A 117 -8.51 3.15 4.12
C ARG A 117 -7.41 4.11 3.70
N GLU A 118 -7.12 5.10 4.54
CA GLU A 118 -6.04 6.06 4.33
C GLU A 118 -4.66 5.39 4.33
N LEU A 119 -4.45 4.43 5.23
CA LEU A 119 -3.20 3.68 5.36
C LEU A 119 -3.02 2.75 4.16
N ILE A 120 -4.08 2.07 3.73
CA ILE A 120 -4.07 1.24 2.52
C ILE A 120 -3.74 2.10 1.29
N ALA A 121 -4.37 3.28 1.16
CA ALA A 121 -4.10 4.20 0.06
C ALA A 121 -2.63 4.64 0.05
N ALA A 122 -2.07 5.01 1.22
CA ALA A 122 -0.66 5.39 1.33
C ALA A 122 0.29 4.24 0.95
N ILE A 123 -0.01 3.00 1.36
CA ILE A 123 0.77 1.81 1.02
C ILE A 123 0.76 1.56 -0.48
N LYS A 124 -0.42 1.60 -1.12
CA LYS A 124 -0.58 1.42 -2.57
C LYS A 124 0.20 2.46 -3.37
N GLN A 125 0.35 3.67 -2.84
CA GLN A 125 1.15 4.74 -3.44
C GLN A 125 2.64 4.65 -3.13
N GLY A 126 3.08 3.57 -2.49
CA GLY A 126 4.48 3.31 -2.20
C GLY A 126 5.08 4.18 -1.08
N TYR A 127 4.26 4.71 -0.18
CA TYR A 127 4.77 5.52 0.95
C TYR A 127 5.60 4.69 1.93
N LEU A 128 5.39 3.37 1.97
CA LEU A 128 6.14 2.43 2.79
C LEU A 128 7.14 1.59 1.97
N THR A 129 7.53 2.03 0.78
CA THR A 129 8.58 1.38 -0.01
C THR A 129 9.92 1.42 0.72
N VAL A 130 10.55 0.26 0.83
CA VAL A 130 11.93 0.11 1.31
C VAL A 130 12.87 0.25 0.14
N LYS A 131 13.87 1.12 0.28
CA LYS A 131 14.99 1.20 -0.66
C LYS A 131 16.21 0.59 0.03
N ALA A 132 16.46 -0.69 -0.24
CA ALA A 132 17.71 -1.32 0.13
C ALA A 132 18.85 -0.78 -0.76
N ALA A 133 20.03 -0.55 -0.20
CA ALA A 133 21.15 0.03 -0.95
C ALA A 133 21.54 -0.88 -2.14
N GLY A 134 21.38 -0.39 -3.37
CA GLY A 134 21.73 -1.11 -4.59
C GLY A 134 20.71 -2.17 -5.06
N VAL A 135 19.55 -2.27 -4.40
CA VAL A 135 18.52 -3.30 -4.64
C VAL A 135 17.18 -2.64 -4.97
N TRP A 136 16.47 -3.18 -5.95
CA TRP A 136 15.17 -2.64 -6.38
C TRP A 136 14.02 -3.27 -5.59
N ALA A 137 13.00 -2.49 -5.25
CA ALA A 137 11.75 -3.06 -4.72
C ALA A 137 10.92 -3.57 -5.90
N GLY A 138 10.67 -4.88 -5.95
CA GLY A 138 10.04 -5.56 -7.09
C GLY A 138 8.51 -5.50 -7.08
N GLY A 139 7.89 -5.39 -5.90
CA GLY A 139 6.43 -5.37 -5.76
C GLY A 139 5.97 -5.11 -4.32
N ILE A 140 4.71 -4.67 -4.19
CA ILE A 140 3.98 -4.58 -2.92
C ILE A 140 2.76 -5.47 -3.08
N GLU A 141 2.69 -6.55 -2.31
CA GLU A 141 1.58 -7.49 -2.35
C GLU A 141 0.62 -7.20 -1.18
N THR A 142 -0.63 -6.88 -1.52
CA THR A 142 -1.73 -6.76 -0.56
C THR A 142 -2.72 -7.89 -0.79
N PRO A 143 -3.11 -8.68 0.23
CA PRO A 143 -4.07 -9.74 0.07
C PRO A 143 -5.40 -9.15 -0.42
N SER A 144 -5.97 -9.77 -1.46
CA SER A 144 -7.08 -9.21 -2.23
C SER A 144 -8.46 -9.77 -1.89
N VAL A 145 -8.66 -10.42 -0.73
CA VAL A 145 -9.98 -11.00 -0.39
C VAL A 145 -10.25 -11.03 1.11
N GLU A 146 -11.44 -10.57 1.51
CA GLU A 146 -12.05 -10.84 2.80
C GLU A 146 -12.24 -12.34 2.94
N THR A 147 -11.36 -12.99 3.68
CA THR A 147 -11.54 -14.40 4.06
C THR A 147 -11.82 -14.38 5.55
N PRO A 148 -12.95 -14.97 6.01
CA PRO A 148 -13.29 -14.94 7.42
C PRO A 148 -12.20 -15.63 8.21
N SER A 149 -11.81 -14.97 9.30
CA SER A 149 -11.11 -15.52 10.45
C SER A 149 -11.40 -17.01 10.62
N GLU A 150 -10.35 -17.84 10.52
CA GLU A 150 -10.13 -19.09 11.25
C GLU A 150 -8.81 -19.70 10.76
N GLY A 151 -7.75 -19.48 11.53
CA GLY A 151 -6.53 -20.29 11.48
C GLY A 151 -5.32 -19.63 10.81
N SER A 152 -4.23 -19.56 11.57
CA SER A 152 -2.88 -19.28 11.09
C SER A 152 -2.48 -20.28 9.99
N LYS A 153 -2.77 -20.00 8.72
CA LYS A 153 -2.34 -20.81 7.58
C LYS A 153 -1.98 -19.95 6.36
N PHE A 154 -0.67 -19.91 6.14
CA PHE A 154 0.06 -20.00 4.87
C PHE A 154 -0.73 -20.24 3.56
N LEU A 155 -0.23 -19.63 2.46
CA LEU A 155 -0.46 -19.82 0.99
C LEU A 155 -1.61 -19.00 0.37
N VAL A 156 -1.47 -18.29 -0.77
CA VAL A 156 -1.06 -18.77 -2.11
C VAL A 156 -0.36 -17.69 -2.97
N LEU A 157 0.57 -18.19 -3.79
CA LEU A 157 1.29 -17.58 -4.92
C LEU A 157 0.35 -17.38 -6.13
N ILE A 158 0.19 -16.16 -6.64
CA ILE A 158 -0.34 -15.93 -8.00
C ILE A 158 0.69 -15.14 -8.81
N TRP A 159 1.34 -15.83 -9.74
CA TRP A 159 2.08 -15.21 -10.82
C TRP A 159 1.07 -14.76 -11.88
N ILE A 160 0.94 -13.45 -12.11
CA ILE A 160 0.47 -12.95 -13.41
C ILE A 160 1.71 -12.43 -14.13
N THR A 161 2.38 -13.32 -14.86
CA THR A 161 3.31 -12.88 -15.90
C THR A 161 2.51 -12.40 -17.10
N ASN A 162 2.92 -11.25 -17.65
CA ASN A 162 2.40 -10.69 -18.90
C ASN A 162 2.24 -11.78 -19.98
N LEU A 163 1.01 -11.99 -20.44
CA LEU A 163 0.76 -12.63 -21.73
C LEU A 163 0.09 -11.61 -22.64
N SER A 164 0.89 -11.09 -23.56
CA SER A 164 0.43 -10.36 -24.74
C SER A 164 -0.61 -11.21 -25.46
N VAL A 165 -1.86 -10.74 -25.49
CA VAL A 165 -2.83 -11.22 -26.46
C VAL A 165 -2.46 -10.59 -27.80
N VAL A 166 -1.75 -11.35 -28.63
CA VAL A 166 -1.75 -11.13 -30.07
C VAL A 166 -3.06 -11.72 -30.58
N LEU A 167 -4.01 -10.85 -30.87
CA LEU A 167 -5.21 -11.20 -31.64
C LEU A 167 -4.79 -11.49 -33.09
N MET A 168 -5.11 -12.69 -33.56
CA MET A 168 -5.45 -12.94 -34.96
C MET A 168 -6.88 -13.47 -35.00
#